data_AF-A0A2D6T0J7-F1
#
_entry.id   AF-A0A2D6T0J7-F1
#
_cell.length_a   1.000
_cell.length_b   1.000
_cell.length_c   1.000
_cell.angle_alpha   90.00
_cell.angle_beta   90.00
_cell.angle_gamma   90.00
#
_symmetry.space_group_name_H-M   'P 1'
#
loop_
_entity.id
_entity.type
_entity.pdbx_description
1 polymer ?
#
loop_
_entity_poly.entity_id
_entity_poly.type
_entity_poly.pdbx_seq_one_letter_code
_entity_poly.pdbx_strand_id
1 'polypeptide(L)'
;MLAVLVFALLPMAADGASFIVRGMEFSDERGGFRLLAASGSGSRADPFVLVEEIFGPGPAVLVIRGLDRLAGGNRGETRPIAIRLRKQVRNLTADVWGHFDLELRQHPAEPSDYFDGLSFDQAATSTDPFASDRFRIIEPIMEPFDFLRFSGGEVRPGATASFDLVITDTSPGPLFYLIQLPKTPMVEGPKPDTSFSQVALE
;
A
#
# COMPACT_ATOMS: atom_id res chain seq x y z
N MET A 1 49.20 -1.66 -28.16
CA MET A 1 48.13 -0.88 -27.52
C MET A 1 46.98 -1.82 -27.23
N LEU A 2 46.65 -2.06 -25.96
CA LEU A 2 45.55 -2.91 -25.54
C LEU A 2 44.27 -2.05 -25.51
N ALA A 3 43.25 -2.38 -26.29
CA ALA A 3 41.96 -1.71 -26.24
C ALA A 3 41.12 -2.33 -25.12
N VAL A 4 40.83 -1.57 -24.08
CA VAL A 4 39.88 -1.95 -23.03
C VAL A 4 38.48 -1.67 -23.57
N LEU A 5 37.70 -2.73 -23.81
CA LEU A 5 36.30 -2.63 -24.19
C LEU A 5 35.47 -2.42 -22.91
N VAL A 6 35.00 -1.20 -22.69
CA VAL A 6 34.06 -0.89 -21.60
C VAL A 6 32.65 -1.27 -22.08
N PHE A 7 32.09 -2.34 -21.52
CA PHE A 7 30.66 -2.62 -21.65
C PHE A 7 29.91 -1.64 -20.73
N ALA A 8 29.32 -0.61 -21.33
CA ALA A 8 28.31 0.18 -20.64
C ALA A 8 27.05 -0.68 -20.47
N LEU A 9 26.77 -1.11 -19.24
CA LEU A 9 25.45 -1.61 -18.88
C LEU A 9 24.47 -0.44 -18.97
N LEU A 10 23.77 -0.35 -20.11
CA LEU A 10 22.59 0.50 -20.21
C LEU A 10 21.53 -0.09 -19.27
N PRO A 11 20.93 0.71 -18.35
CA PRO A 11 19.82 0.23 -17.56
C PRO A 11 18.67 -0.06 -18.52
N MET A 12 18.36 -1.34 -18.69
CA MET A 12 17.13 -1.75 -19.35
C MET A 12 16.01 -1.34 -18.40
N ALA A 13 15.25 -0.31 -18.78
CA ALA A 13 14.00 -0.01 -18.10
C ALA A 13 13.15 -1.28 -18.18
N ALA A 14 12.98 -1.96 -17.06
CA ALA A 14 12.02 -3.05 -16.98
C ALA A 14 10.65 -2.41 -17.23
N ASP A 15 10.05 -2.72 -18.36
CA ASP A 15 8.67 -2.32 -18.63
C ASP A 15 7.81 -2.95 -17.53
N GLY A 16 7.09 -2.10 -16.79
CA GLY A 16 6.29 -2.56 -15.66
C GLY A 16 5.19 -3.51 -16.13
N ALA A 17 4.88 -4.53 -15.34
CA ALA A 17 3.71 -5.35 -15.57
C ALA A 17 2.43 -4.55 -15.28
N SER A 18 1.47 -4.64 -16.20
CA SER A 18 0.12 -4.11 -16.03
C SER A 18 -0.91 -5.22 -16.24
N PHE A 19 -1.86 -5.32 -15.31
CA PHE A 19 -2.96 -6.27 -15.37
C PHE A 19 -4.31 -5.55 -15.34
N ILE A 20 -5.17 -5.86 -16.30
CA ILE A 20 -6.55 -5.36 -16.35
C ILE A 20 -7.50 -6.45 -15.87
N VAL A 21 -8.24 -6.18 -14.80
CA VAL A 21 -9.21 -7.10 -14.21
C VAL A 21 -10.50 -6.34 -13.97
N ARG A 22 -11.60 -6.79 -14.61
CA ARG A 22 -12.94 -6.18 -14.44
C ARG A 22 -12.97 -4.66 -14.70
N GLY A 23 -12.10 -4.17 -15.60
CA GLY A 23 -12.01 -2.75 -15.97
C GLY A 23 -11.05 -1.93 -15.11
N MET A 24 -10.59 -2.48 -13.98
CA MET A 24 -9.49 -1.93 -13.18
C MET A 24 -8.15 -2.30 -13.77
N GLU A 25 -7.20 -1.38 -13.73
CA GLU A 25 -5.81 -1.62 -14.09
C GLU A 25 -4.91 -1.48 -12.86
N PHE A 26 -4.01 -2.45 -12.69
CA PHE A 26 -2.98 -2.47 -11.65
C PHE A 26 -1.62 -2.56 -12.33
N SER A 27 -0.72 -1.63 -12.02
CA SER A 27 0.58 -1.51 -12.69
C SER A 27 1.72 -1.23 -11.71
N ASP A 28 2.87 -1.87 -11.94
CA ASP A 28 4.12 -1.61 -11.22
C ASP A 28 5.08 -0.66 -11.97
N GLU A 29 4.58 0.09 -12.97
CA GLU A 29 5.36 1.00 -13.84
C GLU A 29 6.22 2.05 -13.11
N ARG A 30 5.93 2.32 -11.83
CA ARG A 30 6.69 3.24 -10.97
C ARG A 30 7.82 2.56 -10.18
N GLY A 31 7.87 1.23 -10.18
CA GLY A 31 8.92 0.41 -9.58
C GLY A 31 8.81 0.18 -8.07
N GLY A 32 9.88 -0.39 -7.52
CA GLY A 32 10.01 -0.80 -6.11
C GLY A 32 9.46 -2.19 -5.79
N PHE A 33 8.68 -2.78 -6.69
CA PHE A 33 8.18 -4.14 -6.61
C PHE A 33 7.97 -4.73 -8.00
N ARG A 34 7.61 -6.02 -8.05
CA ARG A 34 7.11 -6.70 -9.22
C ARG A 34 5.68 -7.16 -8.98
N LEU A 35 4.77 -6.79 -9.87
CA LEU A 35 3.41 -7.32 -9.90
C LEU A 35 3.39 -8.62 -10.71
N LEU A 36 2.97 -9.72 -10.07
CA LEU A 36 2.97 -11.06 -10.68
C LEU A 36 1.61 -11.47 -11.22
N ALA A 37 0.53 -11.06 -10.55
CA ALA A 37 -0.83 -11.40 -10.93
C ALA A 37 -1.85 -10.43 -10.32
N ALA A 38 -2.98 -10.29 -11.01
CA ALA A 38 -4.20 -9.66 -10.49
C ALA A 38 -5.42 -10.54 -10.82
N SER A 39 -6.38 -10.64 -9.90
CA SER A 39 -7.62 -11.41 -10.08
C SER A 39 -8.76 -10.87 -9.21
N GLY A 40 -9.95 -11.46 -9.30
CA GLY A 40 -11.12 -11.11 -8.48
C GLY A 40 -11.99 -10.00 -9.08
N SER A 41 -12.99 -9.55 -8.32
CA SER A 41 -13.97 -8.53 -8.75
C SER A 41 -14.01 -7.27 -7.90
N GLY A 42 -13.32 -7.24 -6.77
CA GLY A 42 -13.34 -6.13 -5.82
C GLY A 42 -14.55 -6.12 -4.88
N SER A 43 -15.38 -7.15 -4.94
CA SER A 43 -16.57 -7.28 -4.09
C SER A 43 -16.23 -7.82 -2.70
N ARG A 44 -17.22 -7.84 -1.79
CA ARG A 44 -17.03 -8.43 -0.45
C ARG A 44 -16.74 -9.93 -0.49
N ALA A 45 -17.40 -10.66 -1.38
CA ALA A 45 -17.25 -12.11 -1.49
C ALA A 45 -16.04 -12.52 -2.35
N ASP A 46 -15.55 -11.60 -3.20
CA ASP A 46 -14.49 -11.83 -4.16
C ASP A 46 -13.66 -10.55 -4.32
N PRO A 47 -12.76 -10.26 -3.35
CA PRO A 47 -11.91 -9.06 -3.40
C PRO A 47 -10.98 -9.13 -4.59
N PHE A 48 -10.48 -7.97 -5.05
CA PHE A 48 -9.33 -8.00 -5.94
C PHE A 48 -8.15 -8.62 -5.20
N VAL A 49 -7.42 -9.53 -5.85
CA VAL A 49 -6.23 -10.15 -5.27
C VAL A 49 -5.02 -9.80 -6.13
N LEU A 50 -4.04 -9.13 -5.53
CA LEU A 50 -2.75 -8.79 -6.16
C LEU A 50 -1.63 -9.62 -5.55
N VAL A 51 -0.80 -10.21 -6.39
CA VAL A 51 0.37 -10.98 -5.98
C VAL A 51 1.64 -10.22 -6.35
N GLU A 52 2.48 -9.95 -5.37
CA GLU A 52 3.56 -8.96 -5.46
C GLU A 52 4.86 -9.48 -4.84
N GLU A 53 5.99 -9.02 -5.36
CA GLU A 53 7.32 -9.23 -4.77
C GLU A 53 8.02 -7.89 -4.58
N ILE A 54 8.38 -7.54 -3.34
CA ILE A 54 9.18 -6.35 -3.03
C ILE A 54 10.63 -6.77 -2.80
N PHE A 55 11.56 -6.14 -3.51
CA PHE A 55 12.99 -6.51 -3.51
C PHE A 55 13.93 -5.37 -3.08
N GLY A 56 13.41 -4.16 -2.84
CA GLY A 56 14.20 -2.99 -2.47
C GLY A 56 13.73 -2.33 -1.16
N PRO A 57 14.58 -1.49 -0.54
CA PRO A 57 14.25 -0.77 0.70
C PRO A 57 13.44 0.52 0.47
N GLY A 58 13.26 0.93 -0.79
CA GLY A 58 12.51 2.13 -1.15
C GLY A 58 11.00 1.90 -1.22
N PRO A 59 10.21 2.97 -1.42
CA PRO A 59 8.77 2.83 -1.65
C PRO A 59 8.51 1.96 -2.88
N ALA A 60 7.59 1.02 -2.75
CA ALA A 60 6.99 0.33 -3.88
C ALA A 60 5.67 1.02 -4.23
N VAL A 61 5.50 1.42 -5.49
CA VAL A 61 4.40 2.30 -5.89
C VAL A 61 3.48 1.56 -6.86
N LEU A 62 2.35 1.08 -6.35
CA LEU A 62 1.31 0.47 -7.17
C LEU A 62 0.47 1.57 -7.82
N VAL A 63 0.34 1.54 -9.13
CA VAL A 63 -0.51 2.45 -9.90
C VAL A 63 -1.86 1.80 -10.17
N ILE A 64 -2.94 2.49 -9.82
CA ILE A 64 -4.31 1.97 -9.90
C ILE A 64 -5.14 2.88 -10.79
N ARG A 65 -5.85 2.29 -11.77
CA ARG A 65 -6.75 3.03 -12.68
C ARG A 65 -8.08 2.34 -12.88
N GLY A 66 -9.07 3.10 -13.35
CA GLY A 66 -10.32 2.56 -13.90
C GLY A 66 -11.42 2.31 -12.88
N LEU A 67 -11.32 2.89 -11.67
CA LEU A 67 -12.34 2.73 -10.64
C LEU A 67 -13.70 3.33 -11.04
N ASP A 68 -13.68 4.42 -11.79
CA ASP A 68 -14.84 5.04 -12.44
C ASP A 68 -15.62 4.05 -13.34
N ARG A 69 -14.93 3.08 -13.93
CA ARG A 69 -15.54 2.05 -14.79
C ARG A 69 -16.34 1.03 -13.99
N LEU A 70 -16.00 0.80 -12.71
CA LEU A 70 -16.78 -0.06 -11.82
C LEU A 70 -18.12 0.56 -11.44
N ALA A 71 -18.23 1.89 -11.42
CA ALA A 71 -19.49 2.60 -11.19
C ALA A 71 -20.40 2.72 -12.43
N GLY A 72 -20.13 1.98 -13.51
CA GLY A 72 -20.93 2.06 -14.73
C GLY A 72 -20.72 3.34 -15.54
N GLY A 73 -19.59 4.05 -15.32
CA GLY A 73 -19.16 5.18 -16.14
C GLY A 73 -19.90 6.50 -15.89
N ASN A 74 -20.84 6.55 -14.96
CA ASN A 74 -21.64 7.75 -14.67
C ASN A 74 -21.22 8.37 -13.32
N ARG A 75 -20.15 9.18 -13.32
CA ARG A 75 -19.65 9.92 -12.16
C ARG A 75 -20.62 10.98 -11.58
N GLY A 76 -21.76 11.18 -12.23
CA GLY A 76 -22.81 12.11 -11.77
C GLY A 76 -23.64 11.60 -10.60
N GLU A 77 -23.56 10.31 -10.26
CA GLU A 77 -24.21 9.76 -9.07
C GLU A 77 -23.24 9.77 -7.87
N THR A 78 -23.64 10.48 -6.82
CA THR A 78 -22.93 10.78 -5.57
C THR A 78 -22.76 9.55 -4.66
N ARG A 79 -22.37 8.39 -5.20
CA ARG A 79 -22.13 7.18 -4.41
C ARG A 79 -20.64 6.90 -4.33
N PRO A 80 -20.05 6.88 -3.11
CA PRO A 80 -18.68 6.42 -2.93
C PRO A 80 -18.51 5.02 -3.53
N ILE A 81 -17.48 4.84 -4.35
CA ILE A 81 -17.12 3.52 -4.86
C ILE A 81 -16.18 2.91 -3.83
N ALA A 82 -16.59 1.80 -3.23
CA ALA A 82 -15.77 1.03 -2.32
C ALA A 82 -15.36 -0.30 -2.97
N ILE A 83 -14.05 -0.56 -3.05
CA ILE A 83 -13.51 -1.85 -3.50
C ILE A 83 -12.79 -2.55 -2.36
N ARG A 84 -12.84 -3.88 -2.35
CA ARG A 84 -12.00 -4.70 -1.48
C ARG A 84 -10.78 -5.19 -2.24
N LEU A 85 -9.61 -5.03 -1.62
CA LEU A 85 -8.32 -5.41 -2.17
C LEU A 85 -7.58 -6.28 -1.14
N ARG A 86 -7.16 -7.47 -1.56
CA ARG A 86 -6.21 -8.33 -0.89
C ARG A 86 -4.87 -8.25 -1.60
N LYS A 87 -3.82 -7.93 -0.87
CA LYS A 87 -2.45 -7.97 -1.35
C LYS A 87 -1.75 -9.19 -0.77
N GLN A 88 -1.02 -9.93 -1.59
CA GLN A 88 -0.11 -11.00 -1.18
C GLN A 88 1.30 -10.58 -1.56
N VAL A 89 2.04 -10.09 -0.58
CA VAL A 89 3.34 -9.45 -0.81
C VAL A 89 4.44 -10.34 -0.26
N ARG A 90 5.32 -10.80 -1.14
CA ARG A 90 6.52 -11.56 -0.78
C ARG A 90 7.67 -10.61 -0.49
N ASN A 91 8.32 -10.81 0.65
CA ASN A 91 9.54 -10.12 1.02
C ASN A 91 10.73 -10.76 0.30
N LEU A 92 11.28 -10.09 -0.70
CA LEU A 92 12.56 -10.43 -1.33
C LEU A 92 13.68 -9.45 -0.96
N THR A 93 13.47 -8.59 0.04
CA THR A 93 14.53 -7.77 0.59
C THR A 93 15.44 -8.62 1.50
N ALA A 94 16.60 -8.07 1.88
CA ALA A 94 17.50 -8.73 2.81
C ALA A 94 17.03 -8.65 4.28
N ASP A 95 16.08 -7.75 4.56
CA ASP A 95 15.69 -7.36 5.91
C ASP A 95 14.36 -7.98 6.33
N VAL A 96 14.20 -8.21 7.63
CA VAL A 96 12.89 -8.53 8.22
C VAL A 96 12.04 -7.28 8.23
N TRP A 97 10.78 -7.37 7.80
CA TRP A 97 9.82 -6.27 7.96
C TRP A 97 9.14 -6.40 9.31
N GLY A 98 9.22 -5.35 10.14
CA GLY A 98 8.48 -5.23 11.39
C GLY A 98 7.26 -4.30 11.29
N HIS A 99 7.23 -3.48 10.24
CA HIS A 99 6.08 -2.66 9.89
C HIS A 99 5.84 -2.72 8.39
N PHE A 100 4.58 -2.55 8.00
CA PHE A 100 4.19 -2.35 6.61
C PHE A 100 3.21 -1.18 6.55
N ASP A 101 3.66 -0.09 5.97
CA ASP A 101 2.89 1.15 5.86
C ASP A 101 2.31 1.27 4.44
N LEU A 102 1.04 1.65 4.36
CA LEU A 102 0.32 1.93 3.13
C LEU A 102 -0.22 3.36 3.12
N GLU A 103 -0.16 4.02 1.98
CA GLU A 103 -0.70 5.37 1.80
C GLU A 103 -1.38 5.49 0.44
N LEU A 104 -2.60 6.02 0.41
CA LEU A 104 -3.27 6.39 -0.84
C LEU A 104 -2.83 7.80 -1.25
N ARG A 105 -2.59 8.03 -2.55
CA ARG A 105 -2.23 9.35 -3.09
C ARG A 105 -2.81 9.57 -4.48
N GLN A 106 -3.28 10.77 -4.77
CA GLN A 106 -3.54 11.20 -6.16
C GLN A 106 -2.27 11.52 -6.94
N HIS A 107 -1.27 12.06 -6.25
CA HIS A 107 0.02 12.43 -6.81
C HIS A 107 1.11 11.70 -6.04
N PRO A 108 1.99 10.91 -6.68
CA PRO A 108 2.89 10.02 -5.95
C PRO A 108 3.92 10.78 -5.11
N ALA A 109 4.23 12.04 -5.46
CA ALA A 109 5.18 12.89 -4.76
C ALA A 109 4.55 13.73 -3.63
N GLU A 110 3.23 13.78 -3.54
CA GLU A 110 2.50 14.65 -2.61
C GLU A 110 1.66 13.75 -1.68
N PRO A 111 1.79 13.90 -0.35
CA PRO A 111 0.93 13.17 0.58
C PRO A 111 -0.55 13.44 0.30
N SER A 112 -1.42 12.50 0.70
CA SER A 112 -2.87 12.77 0.67
C SER A 112 -3.22 14.02 1.48
N ASP A 113 -4.34 14.64 1.11
CA ASP A 113 -4.98 15.70 1.88
C ASP A 113 -6.47 15.45 2.07
N TYR A 114 -7.10 16.21 2.97
CA TYR A 114 -8.51 16.04 3.34
C TYR A 114 -9.50 16.10 2.17
N PHE A 115 -9.13 16.74 1.05
CA PHE A 115 -10.03 17.06 -0.06
C PHE A 115 -9.75 16.24 -1.32
N ASP A 116 -8.81 15.30 -1.29
CA ASP A 116 -8.45 14.51 -2.46
C ASP A 116 -9.52 13.45 -2.77
N GLY A 117 -10.32 13.03 -1.78
CA GLY A 117 -11.45 12.12 -1.91
C GLY A 117 -11.08 10.64 -1.97
N LEU A 118 -9.82 10.28 -1.74
CA LEU A 118 -9.35 8.91 -1.53
C LEU A 118 -9.38 8.60 -0.05
N SER A 119 -9.69 7.35 0.33
CA SER A 119 -9.61 6.96 1.73
C SER A 119 -9.67 5.46 1.95
N PHE A 120 -9.21 5.03 3.12
CA PHE A 120 -9.40 3.66 3.61
C PHE A 120 -10.75 3.53 4.37
N ASP A 121 -11.71 2.82 3.78
CA ASP A 121 -13.06 2.55 4.34
C ASP A 121 -13.88 3.76 4.86
N GLN A 122 -13.72 4.98 4.35
CA GLN A 122 -14.50 6.14 4.81
C GLN A 122 -16.02 5.99 4.57
N ALA A 123 -16.41 5.20 3.57
CA ALA A 123 -17.83 4.87 3.37
C ALA A 123 -18.40 3.92 4.45
N ALA A 124 -17.59 3.49 5.43
CA ALA A 124 -17.94 2.61 6.54
C ALA A 124 -18.71 1.37 6.09
N THR A 125 -18.27 0.77 4.98
CA THR A 125 -19.01 -0.31 4.30
C THR A 125 -18.66 -1.69 4.86
N SER A 126 -17.70 -1.76 5.79
CA SER A 126 -17.22 -3.02 6.36
C SER A 126 -17.18 -2.98 7.88
N THR A 127 -17.61 -4.07 8.52
CA THR A 127 -17.40 -4.28 9.96
C THR A 127 -15.97 -4.68 10.30
N ASP A 128 -15.22 -5.13 9.30
CA ASP A 128 -13.81 -5.51 9.41
C ASP A 128 -13.14 -5.08 8.08
N PRO A 129 -12.69 -3.82 7.98
CA PRO A 129 -12.16 -3.29 6.73
C PRO A 129 -10.70 -3.67 6.46
N PHE A 130 -9.95 -4.04 7.49
CA PHE A 130 -8.51 -4.25 7.40
C PHE A 130 -8.09 -5.50 8.15
N ALA A 131 -7.29 -6.36 7.51
CA ALA A 131 -6.74 -7.55 8.15
C ALA A 131 -5.33 -7.87 7.64
N SER A 132 -4.56 -8.61 8.44
CA SER A 132 -3.31 -9.21 8.01
C SER A 132 -3.10 -10.57 8.68
N ASP A 133 -2.41 -11.48 7.98
CA ASP A 133 -2.00 -12.78 8.53
C ASP A 133 -0.68 -12.71 9.32
N ARG A 134 0.12 -11.65 9.12
CA ARG A 134 1.43 -11.48 9.79
C ARG A 134 1.46 -10.38 10.83
N PHE A 135 0.62 -9.37 10.71
CA PHE A 135 0.60 -8.22 11.60
C PHE A 135 -0.68 -8.20 12.43
N ARG A 136 -0.56 -7.98 13.73
CA ARG A 136 -1.69 -8.05 14.69
C ARG A 136 -2.27 -6.68 15.02
N ILE A 137 -1.47 -5.64 14.85
CA ILE A 137 -1.84 -4.26 15.14
C ILE A 137 -2.05 -3.58 13.79
N ILE A 138 -3.22 -2.97 13.62
CA ILE A 138 -3.60 -2.25 12.42
C ILE A 138 -4.06 -0.87 12.85
N GLU A 139 -3.35 0.16 12.41
CA GLU A 139 -3.56 1.55 12.81
C GLU A 139 -3.91 2.38 11.57
N PRO A 140 -5.22 2.68 11.36
CA PRO A 140 -5.61 3.67 10.37
C PRO A 140 -5.31 5.08 10.90
N ILE A 141 -4.47 5.81 10.17
CA ILE A 141 -4.14 7.22 10.42
C ILE A 141 -4.81 8.00 9.30
N MET A 142 -6.10 8.28 9.51
CA MET A 142 -7.00 8.67 8.42
C MET A 142 -6.71 10.09 7.91
N GLU A 143 -6.92 11.15 8.68
CA GLU A 143 -6.74 12.51 8.15
C GLU A 143 -5.40 13.11 8.62
N PRO A 144 -4.62 13.79 7.75
CA PRO A 144 -4.86 14.04 6.32
C PRO A 144 -4.31 12.98 5.36
N PHE A 145 -3.65 11.93 5.85
CA PHE A 145 -2.69 11.16 5.03
C PHE A 145 -3.24 9.90 4.36
N ASP A 146 -4.48 9.49 4.63
CA ASP A 146 -5.07 8.23 4.15
C ASP A 146 -4.10 7.06 4.26
N PHE A 147 -3.67 6.84 5.49
CA PHE A 147 -2.55 5.99 5.83
C PHE A 147 -2.99 4.81 6.67
N LEU A 148 -2.41 3.64 6.41
CA LEU A 148 -2.68 2.41 7.14
C LEU A 148 -1.37 1.75 7.54
N ARG A 149 -1.14 1.59 8.84
CA ARG A 149 0.03 0.89 9.38
C ARG A 149 -0.34 -0.49 9.86
N PHE A 150 0.46 -1.47 9.45
CA PHE A 150 0.45 -2.84 9.97
C PHE A 150 1.70 -3.07 10.82
N SER A 151 1.54 -3.53 12.06
CA SER A 151 2.64 -3.76 13.01
C SER A 151 2.33 -4.89 14.01
N GLY A 152 3.20 -5.11 15.00
CA GLY A 152 3.03 -6.17 16.00
C GLY A 152 3.25 -7.59 15.45
N GLY A 153 4.08 -7.70 14.41
CA GLY A 153 4.42 -8.96 13.74
C GLY A 153 5.64 -8.80 12.82
N GLU A 154 5.97 -9.84 12.07
CA GLU A 154 7.17 -9.85 11.22
C GLU A 154 6.98 -10.60 9.89
N VAL A 155 7.66 -10.11 8.85
CA VAL A 155 7.79 -10.79 7.55
C VAL A 155 9.28 -10.97 7.23
N ARG A 156 9.77 -12.20 7.38
CA ARG A 156 11.17 -12.55 7.09
C ARG A 156 11.46 -12.57 5.58
N PRO A 157 12.73 -12.40 5.16
CA PRO A 157 13.13 -12.63 3.78
C PRO A 157 12.64 -13.98 3.25
N GLY A 158 12.09 -13.96 2.04
CA GLY A 158 11.45 -15.08 1.35
C GLY A 158 10.00 -15.35 1.74
N ALA A 159 9.50 -14.83 2.86
CA ALA A 159 8.14 -15.05 3.34
C ALA A 159 7.11 -14.11 2.68
N THR A 160 5.85 -14.50 2.74
CA THR A 160 4.72 -13.72 2.22
C THR A 160 3.81 -13.26 3.35
N ALA A 161 3.31 -12.03 3.24
CA ALA A 161 2.24 -11.49 4.06
C ALA A 161 1.03 -11.13 3.20
N SER A 162 -0.15 -11.31 3.78
CA SER A 162 -1.42 -10.90 3.21
C SER A 162 -1.94 -9.65 3.92
N PHE A 163 -2.53 -8.73 3.16
CA PHE A 163 -3.16 -7.51 3.66
C PHE A 163 -4.52 -7.34 2.99
N ASP A 164 -5.58 -7.29 3.78
CA ASP A 164 -6.93 -6.98 3.32
C ASP A 164 -7.22 -5.50 3.57
N LEU A 165 -7.79 -4.85 2.57
CA LEU A 165 -8.01 -3.42 2.50
C LEU A 165 -9.38 -3.12 1.90
N VAL A 166 -10.00 -2.03 2.34
CA VAL A 166 -11.12 -1.40 1.64
C VAL A 166 -10.69 0.00 1.22
N ILE A 167 -10.76 0.28 -0.08
CA ILE A 167 -10.45 1.60 -0.64
C ILE A 167 -11.76 2.23 -1.07
N THR A 168 -12.00 3.45 -0.60
CA THR A 168 -13.07 4.32 -1.05
C THR A 168 -12.47 5.43 -1.90
N ASP A 169 -13.13 5.74 -3.01
CA ASP A 169 -12.73 6.83 -3.89
C ASP A 169 -13.97 7.62 -4.30
N THR A 170 -13.89 8.92 -4.06
CA THR A 170 -14.87 9.94 -4.45
C THR A 170 -14.22 11.03 -5.33
N SER A 171 -12.98 10.79 -5.75
CA SER A 171 -12.16 11.76 -6.45
C SER A 171 -12.55 11.94 -7.93
N PRO A 172 -12.21 13.10 -8.51
CA PRO A 172 -12.47 13.37 -9.92
C PRO A 172 -11.45 12.69 -10.86
N GLY A 173 -10.35 12.13 -10.36
CA GLY A 173 -9.29 11.51 -11.17
C GLY A 173 -9.51 10.00 -11.35
N PRO A 174 -9.26 9.40 -12.52
CA PRO A 174 -9.40 7.94 -12.71
C PRO A 174 -8.14 7.16 -12.28
N LEU A 175 -7.17 7.84 -11.68
CA LEU A 175 -5.82 7.38 -11.39
C LEU A 175 -5.46 7.77 -9.96
N PHE A 176 -4.98 6.80 -9.20
CA PHE A 176 -4.35 7.03 -7.90
C PHE A 176 -3.24 6.01 -7.67
N TYR A 177 -2.51 6.20 -6.58
CA TYR A 177 -1.33 5.43 -6.22
C TYR A 177 -1.51 4.83 -4.83
N LEU A 178 -1.02 3.61 -4.65
CA LEU A 178 -0.84 3.00 -3.34
C LEU A 178 0.66 2.91 -3.07
N ILE A 179 1.14 3.76 -2.17
CA ILE A 179 2.53 3.74 -1.70
C ILE A 179 2.67 2.65 -0.66
N GLN A 180 3.67 1.79 -0.83
CA GLN A 180 3.96 0.67 0.06
C GLN A 180 5.35 0.83 0.64
N LEU A 181 5.42 0.81 1.98
CA LEU A 181 6.63 1.09 2.74
C LEU A 181 6.87 -0.03 3.77
N PRO A 182 7.52 -1.14 3.37
CA PRO A 182 8.04 -2.09 4.34
C PRO A 182 9.17 -1.45 5.14
N LYS A 183 9.13 -1.58 6.48
CA LYS A 183 10.17 -1.05 7.36
C LYS A 183 10.71 -2.12 8.28
N THR A 184 12.00 -2.02 8.58
CA THR A 184 12.62 -2.84 9.62
C THR A 184 11.95 -2.61 10.98
N PRO A 185 11.98 -3.60 11.89
CA PRO A 185 11.51 -3.40 13.25
C PRO A 185 12.22 -2.20 13.88
N MET A 186 11.44 -1.27 14.42
CA MET A 186 11.99 -0.19 15.21
C MET A 186 12.35 -0.79 16.57
N VAL A 187 13.59 -0.63 17.03
CA VAL A 187 13.89 -0.87 18.45
C VAL A 187 13.15 0.22 19.21
N GLU A 188 12.11 -0.15 19.96
CA GLU A 188 11.44 0.77 20.88
C GLU A 188 12.52 1.34 21.81
N GLY A 189 12.76 2.65 21.74
CA GLY A 189 13.66 3.32 22.68
C GLY A 189 13.17 3.11 24.11
N PRO A 190 14.05 3.20 25.13
CA PRO A 190 13.63 3.01 26.51
C PRO A 190 12.45 3.94 26.83
N LYS A 191 11.35 3.37 27.31
CA LYS A 191 10.21 4.15 27.81
C LYS A 191 10.74 5.08 28.91
N PRO A 192 10.46 6.39 28.88
CA PRO A 192 10.87 7.27 29.96
C PRO A 192 10.20 6.81 31.25
N ASP A 193 11.01 6.47 32.26
CA ASP A 193 10.55 6.13 33.60
C ASP A 193 9.68 7.26 34.14
N THR A 194 8.40 6.97 34.35
CA THR A 194 7.42 7.96 34.84
C THR A 194 7.49 8.11 36.37
N SER A 195 8.62 7.80 36.99
CA SER A 195 8.81 7.75 38.44
C SER A 195 9.31 9.06 39.07
N PHE A 196 8.98 10.22 38.50
CA PHE A 196 9.23 11.51 39.13
C PHE A 196 7.99 12.40 39.09
N SER A 197 7.10 12.24 40.08
CA SER A 197 6.25 13.32 40.62
C SER A 197 5.43 12.81 41.81
N GLN A 198 6.10 12.54 42.92
CA GLN A 198 5.57 12.80 44.26
C GLN A 198 6.73 13.23 45.15
N VAL A 199 7.14 14.49 44.99
CA VAL A 199 7.79 15.21 46.09
C VAL A 199 6.79 16.27 46.52
N ALA A 200 6.32 16.09 47.75
CA ALA A 200 5.38 16.95 48.43
C ALA A 200 5.87 18.39 48.45
N LEU A 201 4.96 19.33 48.21
CA LEU A 201 5.12 20.70 48.69
C LEU A 201 4.52 20.75 50.09
N GLU A 202 5.39 21.07 51.05
CA GLU A 202 5.03 21.57 52.38
C GLU A 202 4.23 22.87 52.30
#